data_AF-A0A4Q5WC75-F1
#
_entry.id   AF-A0A4Q5WC75-F1
#
_cell.length_a   1.000
_cell.length_b   1.000
_cell.length_c   1.000
_cell.angle_alpha   90.00
_cell.angle_beta   90.00
_cell.angle_gamma   90.00
#
_symmetry.space_group_name_H-M   'P 1'
#
loop_
_entity.id
_entity.type
_entity.pdbx_description
1 polymer ?
#
loop_
_entity_poly.entity_id
_entity_poly.type
_entity_poly.pdbx_seq_one_letter_code
_entity_poly.pdbx_strand_id
1 'polypeptide(L)'
;AVEPKDRIELERKAGQDARLCDLRIVSFGSWPEAFDGAGLLEKEFDGQARRFHKEYERRRVEESRRRDPVAPLSDPQPWEILPDQLRVSNRRVAAHIRAKAHAAGYNLGAWLDSSKEWGAHDLPPAANNLPNEPDEALAGETADKMRQLGELEHRRWMLDRYLDGWRKGERDDYARQRPDLIPFDDLDETSKKKDYTVIRVTRTLLEGKAPGGKWRS
;
A
#
# COMPACT_ATOMS: atom_id res chain seq x y z
N ALA A 1 6.18 30.87 38.97
CA ALA A 1 4.92 30.21 38.60
C ALA A 1 3.88 31.31 38.42
N VAL A 2 3.07 31.26 37.36
CA VAL A 2 2.07 32.29 37.07
C VAL A 2 1.02 32.27 38.20
N GLU A 3 0.68 33.44 38.74
CA GLU A 3 -0.33 33.58 39.80
C GLU A 3 -1.68 32.99 39.33
N PRO A 4 -2.48 32.38 40.21
CA PRO A 4 -3.71 31.68 39.81
C PRO A 4 -4.70 32.55 39.03
N LYS A 5 -4.74 33.86 39.31
CA LYS A 5 -5.60 34.82 38.61
C LYS A 5 -5.12 35.11 37.18
N ASP A 6 -3.81 35.25 37.00
CA ASP A 6 -3.20 35.50 35.69
C ASP A 6 -3.39 34.29 34.76
N ARG A 7 -3.40 33.07 35.32
CA ARG A 7 -3.71 31.85 34.58
C ARG A 7 -5.17 31.82 34.09
N ILE A 8 -6.13 32.21 34.93
CA ILE A 8 -7.55 32.24 34.58
C ILE A 8 -7.82 33.29 33.48
N GLU A 9 -7.16 34.45 33.56
CA GLU A 9 -7.26 35.50 32.54
C GLU A 9 -6.70 35.02 31.18
N LEU A 10 -5.56 34.31 31.20
CA LEU A 10 -4.96 33.70 30.01
C LEU A 10 -5.84 32.61 29.39
N GLU A 11 -6.45 31.75 30.19
CA GLU A 11 -7.38 30.71 29.73
C GLU A 11 -8.65 31.32 29.10
N ARG A 12 -9.19 32.38 29.70
CA ARG A 12 -10.35 33.11 29.15
C ARG A 12 -10.03 33.74 27.78
N LYS A 13 -8.85 34.37 27.66
CA LYS A 13 -8.39 34.98 26.40
C LYS A 13 -8.13 33.92 25.32
N ALA A 14 -7.54 32.78 25.69
CA ALA A 14 -7.31 31.67 24.76
C ALA A 14 -8.61 31.01 24.26
N GLY A 15 -9.67 30.98 25.10
CA GLY A 15 -11.01 30.55 24.68
C GLY A 15 -11.69 31.52 23.72
N GLN A 16 -11.56 32.84 23.94
CA GLN A 16 -12.06 33.88 23.03
C GLN A 16 -11.34 33.87 21.68
N ASP A 17 -10.05 33.59 21.68
CA ASP A 17 -9.22 33.51 20.48
C ASP A 17 -9.34 32.15 19.75
N ALA A 18 -10.23 31.24 20.19
CA ALA A 18 -10.39 29.88 19.69
C ALA A 18 -9.11 29.02 19.68
N ARG A 19 -8.17 29.32 20.59
CA ARG A 19 -6.88 28.62 20.73
C ARG A 19 -6.93 27.47 21.73
N LEU A 20 -7.97 27.42 22.56
CA LEU A 20 -8.31 26.25 23.36
C LEU A 20 -9.33 25.40 22.58
N CYS A 21 -8.82 24.49 21.76
CA CYS A 21 -9.58 23.27 21.52
C CYS A 21 -9.42 22.44 22.79
N ASP A 22 -10.52 22.18 23.51
CA ASP A 22 -10.56 21.09 24.48
C ASP A 22 -9.82 19.89 23.87
N LEU A 23 -9.01 19.18 24.64
CA LEU A 23 -8.40 17.89 24.27
C LEU A 23 -9.50 16.83 24.01
N ARG A 24 -10.36 17.08 23.03
CA ARG A 24 -11.33 16.16 22.49
C ARG A 24 -10.58 15.29 21.51
N ILE A 25 -10.43 14.04 21.88
CA ILE A 25 -10.29 12.98 20.90
C ILE A 25 -11.56 13.06 20.04
N VAL A 26 -11.43 13.65 18.86
CA VAL A 26 -12.49 13.62 17.86
C VAL A 26 -12.40 12.25 17.20
N SER A 27 -13.41 11.41 17.38
CA SER A 27 -13.55 10.21 16.56
C SER A 27 -13.72 10.66 15.11
N PHE A 28 -12.71 10.41 14.28
CA PHE A 28 -12.83 10.46 12.83
C PHE A 28 -12.97 9.02 12.36
N GLY A 29 -13.88 8.78 11.41
CA GLY A 29 -14.28 7.42 11.06
C GLY A 29 -15.45 6.93 11.92
N SER A 30 -16.58 6.63 11.31
CA SER A 30 -17.57 5.73 11.92
C SER A 30 -16.99 4.31 12.02
N TRP A 31 -17.47 3.46 12.96
CA TRP A 31 -17.08 2.04 12.99
C TRP A 31 -17.22 1.36 11.61
N PRO A 32 -18.29 1.61 10.83
CA PRO A 32 -18.37 1.20 9.43
C PRO A 32 -17.17 1.64 8.58
N GLU A 33 -16.78 2.92 8.62
CA GLU A 33 -15.62 3.43 7.85
C GLU A 33 -14.31 2.79 8.29
N ALA A 34 -14.12 2.53 9.59
CA ALA A 34 -12.94 1.85 10.11
C ALA A 34 -12.88 0.38 9.66
N PHE A 35 -14.00 -0.34 9.73
CA PHE A 35 -14.08 -1.73 9.26
C PHE A 35 -13.95 -1.82 7.74
N ASP A 36 -14.53 -0.86 7.01
CA ASP A 36 -14.42 -0.79 5.57
C ASP A 36 -12.98 -0.47 5.13
N GLY A 37 -12.31 0.49 5.77
CA GLY A 37 -10.90 0.80 5.51
C GLY A 37 -9.95 -0.35 5.83
N ALA A 38 -10.33 -1.23 6.77
CA ALA A 38 -9.63 -2.48 7.06
C ALA A 38 -9.94 -3.62 6.07
N GLY A 39 -10.84 -3.38 5.09
CA GLY A 39 -11.27 -4.37 4.10
C GLY A 39 -12.24 -5.42 4.64
N LEU A 40 -12.79 -5.24 5.86
CA LEU A 40 -13.71 -6.20 6.49
C LEU A 40 -15.12 -6.14 5.91
N LEU A 41 -15.48 -5.04 5.25
CA LEU A 41 -16.78 -4.84 4.61
C LEU A 41 -16.72 -4.98 3.08
N GLU A 42 -15.58 -5.45 2.53
CA GLU A 42 -15.51 -5.84 1.12
C GLU A 42 -16.56 -6.92 0.81
N LYS A 43 -17.23 -6.81 -0.35
CA LYS A 43 -18.24 -7.79 -0.78
C LYS A 43 -17.68 -9.22 -0.81
N GLU A 44 -16.42 -9.36 -1.19
CA GLU A 44 -15.65 -10.59 -1.08
C GLU A 44 -14.54 -10.36 -0.06
N PHE A 45 -14.50 -11.17 1.01
CA PHE A 45 -13.44 -11.06 2.01
C PHE A 45 -12.07 -11.24 1.36
N ASP A 46 -11.15 -10.32 1.68
CA ASP A 46 -9.82 -10.20 1.05
C ASP A 46 -9.85 -9.90 -0.46
N GLY A 47 -10.92 -9.37 -1.03
CA GLY A 47 -11.08 -9.15 -2.48
C GLY A 47 -9.89 -8.43 -3.13
N GLN A 48 -9.45 -7.30 -2.57
CA GLN A 48 -8.25 -6.60 -3.06
C GLN A 48 -6.96 -7.43 -2.91
N ALA A 49 -6.78 -8.12 -1.78
CA ALA A 49 -5.59 -8.91 -1.51
C ALA A 49 -5.50 -10.18 -2.40
N ARG A 50 -6.64 -10.83 -2.67
CA ARG A 50 -6.77 -11.95 -3.62
C ARG A 50 -6.45 -11.51 -5.03
N ARG A 51 -6.99 -10.36 -5.47
CA ARG A 51 -6.66 -9.76 -6.78
C ARG A 51 -5.17 -9.44 -6.89
N PHE A 52 -4.60 -8.87 -5.84
CA PHE A 52 -3.17 -8.57 -5.78
C PHE A 52 -2.33 -9.85 -5.91
N HIS A 53 -2.59 -10.87 -5.09
CA HIS A 53 -1.89 -12.16 -5.13
C HIS A 53 -1.94 -12.78 -6.52
N LYS A 54 -3.13 -12.86 -7.11
CA LYS A 54 -3.33 -13.43 -8.46
C LYS A 54 -2.52 -12.69 -9.52
N GLU A 55 -2.53 -11.36 -9.50
CA GLU A 55 -1.84 -10.54 -10.48
C GLU A 55 -0.32 -10.55 -10.29
N TYR A 56 0.16 -10.55 -9.04
CA TYR A 56 1.57 -10.69 -8.71
C TYR A 56 2.12 -12.03 -9.19
N GLU A 57 1.42 -13.13 -8.89
CA GLU A 57 1.80 -14.47 -9.32
C GLU A 57 1.80 -14.63 -10.84
N ARG A 58 0.80 -14.04 -11.53
CA ARG A 58 0.77 -14.00 -12.99
C ARG A 58 2.04 -13.36 -13.56
N ARG A 59 2.42 -12.18 -13.05
CA ARG A 59 3.62 -11.46 -13.49
C ARG A 59 4.92 -12.21 -13.16
N ARG A 60 5.01 -12.81 -11.97
CA ARG A 60 6.15 -13.65 -11.56
C ARG A 60 6.35 -14.84 -12.51
N VAL A 61 5.26 -15.51 -12.88
CA VAL A 61 5.30 -16.65 -13.82
C VAL A 61 5.67 -16.18 -15.22
N GLU A 62 5.09 -15.07 -15.71
CA GLU A 62 5.42 -14.48 -17.00
C GLU A 62 6.91 -14.09 -17.08
N GLU A 63 7.46 -13.46 -16.03
CA GLU A 63 8.88 -13.10 -15.94
C GLU A 63 9.77 -14.34 -15.89
N SER A 64 9.41 -15.35 -15.10
CA SER A 64 10.15 -16.62 -15.03
C SER A 64 10.22 -17.30 -16.39
N ARG A 65 9.10 -17.38 -17.12
CA ARG A 65 9.04 -17.94 -18.48
C ARG A 65 9.89 -17.16 -19.47
N ARG A 66 9.91 -15.82 -19.36
CA ARG A 66 10.72 -14.97 -20.23
C ARG A 66 12.22 -15.16 -19.96
N ARG A 67 12.62 -15.35 -18.70
CA ARG A 67 14.02 -15.52 -18.30
C ARG A 67 14.56 -16.91 -18.63
N ASP A 68 13.78 -17.94 -18.39
CA ASP A 68 14.12 -19.33 -18.68
C ASP A 68 12.87 -20.11 -19.14
N PRO A 69 12.65 -20.25 -20.46
CA PRO A 69 11.48 -20.94 -21.00
C PRO A 69 11.43 -22.44 -20.71
N VAL A 70 12.56 -23.05 -20.34
CA VAL A 70 12.70 -24.52 -20.18
C VAL A 70 12.67 -24.91 -18.70
N ALA A 71 12.91 -23.97 -17.79
CA ALA A 71 12.84 -24.23 -16.35
C ALA A 71 11.44 -24.68 -15.90
N PRO A 72 11.37 -25.66 -14.96
CA PRO A 72 10.11 -26.07 -14.37
C PRO A 72 9.49 -24.90 -13.58
N LEU A 73 8.23 -24.59 -13.90
CA LEU A 73 7.48 -23.55 -13.20
C LEU A 73 6.90 -24.11 -11.91
N SER A 74 6.99 -23.34 -10.83
CA SER A 74 6.19 -23.57 -9.63
C SER A 74 4.85 -22.88 -9.82
N ASP A 75 3.78 -23.65 -9.93
CA ASP A 75 2.43 -23.10 -9.98
C ASP A 75 2.13 -22.31 -8.69
N PRO A 76 1.42 -21.16 -8.81
CA PRO A 76 1.04 -20.38 -7.65
C PRO A 76 0.05 -21.15 -6.78
N GLN A 77 0.27 -21.10 -5.46
CA GLN A 77 -0.68 -21.70 -4.52
C GLN A 77 -2.01 -20.93 -4.53
N PRO A 78 -3.16 -21.65 -4.53
CA PRO A 78 -4.47 -21.06 -4.30
C PRO A 78 -4.52 -20.29 -2.98
N TRP A 79 -5.33 -19.24 -2.94
CA TRP A 79 -5.46 -18.37 -1.76
C TRP A 79 -5.89 -19.14 -0.50
N GLU A 80 -6.75 -20.14 -0.68
CA GLU A 80 -7.38 -20.93 0.39
C GLU A 80 -6.37 -21.76 1.19
N ILE A 81 -5.25 -22.14 0.57
CA ILE A 81 -4.18 -22.93 1.19
C ILE A 81 -2.89 -22.12 1.39
N LEU A 82 -2.93 -20.82 1.10
CA LEU A 82 -1.79 -19.95 1.26
C LEU A 82 -1.46 -19.75 2.75
N PRO A 83 -0.19 -19.87 3.17
CA PRO A 83 0.21 -19.60 4.55
C PRO A 83 -0.30 -18.25 5.06
N ASP A 84 -0.75 -18.20 6.32
CA ASP A 84 -1.33 -17.02 6.95
C ASP A 84 -0.45 -15.79 6.83
N GLN A 85 0.86 -15.97 7.00
CA GLN A 85 1.82 -14.89 6.88
C GLN A 85 1.79 -14.25 5.48
N LEU A 86 1.65 -15.06 4.42
CA LEU A 86 1.55 -14.54 3.05
C LEU A 86 0.18 -13.90 2.80
N ARG A 87 -0.91 -14.42 3.36
CA ARG A 87 -2.23 -13.76 3.31
C ARG A 87 -2.20 -12.40 3.99
N VAL A 88 -1.59 -12.30 5.18
CA VAL A 88 -1.38 -11.04 5.90
C VAL A 88 -0.50 -10.08 5.09
N SER A 89 0.60 -10.56 4.52
CA SER A 89 1.47 -9.75 3.65
C SER A 89 0.67 -9.16 2.47
N ASN A 90 -0.16 -9.96 1.80
CA ASN A 90 -0.99 -9.50 0.69
C ASN A 90 -2.05 -8.48 1.12
N ARG A 91 -2.70 -8.66 2.28
CA ARG A 91 -3.61 -7.65 2.87
C ARG A 91 -2.91 -6.33 3.14
N ARG A 92 -1.69 -6.37 3.71
CA ARG A 92 -0.89 -5.17 3.98
C ARG A 92 -0.49 -4.44 2.71
N VAL A 93 -0.18 -5.15 1.62
CA VAL A 93 0.09 -4.53 0.32
C VAL A 93 -1.18 -3.91 -0.27
N ALA A 94 -2.32 -4.60 -0.19
CA ALA A 94 -3.62 -4.11 -0.65
C ALA A 94 -4.06 -2.82 0.09
N ALA A 95 -3.92 -2.79 1.41
CA ALA A 95 -4.20 -1.60 2.22
C ALA A 95 -3.34 -0.39 1.80
N HIS A 96 -2.14 -0.63 1.28
CA HIS A 96 -1.19 0.41 0.89
C HIS A 96 -1.36 0.92 -0.57
N ILE A 97 -2.33 0.41 -1.33
CA ILE A 97 -2.56 0.83 -2.73
C ILE A 97 -2.88 2.33 -2.81
N ARG A 98 -3.73 2.85 -1.93
CA ARG A 98 -4.11 4.29 -1.90
C ARG A 98 -2.93 5.19 -1.55
N ALA A 99 -2.08 4.75 -0.62
CA ALA A 99 -0.86 5.48 -0.26
C ALA A 99 0.10 5.58 -1.45
N LYS A 100 0.24 4.51 -2.25
CA LYS A 100 1.03 4.53 -3.50
C LYS A 100 0.40 5.45 -4.56
N ALA A 101 -0.92 5.45 -4.70
CA ALA A 101 -1.61 6.39 -5.59
C ALA A 101 -1.31 7.84 -5.21
N HIS A 102 -1.41 8.17 -3.91
CA HIS A 102 -1.06 9.49 -3.40
C HIS A 102 0.42 9.85 -3.66
N ALA A 103 1.34 8.94 -3.34
CA ALA A 103 2.76 9.11 -3.61
C ALA A 103 3.09 9.28 -5.10
N ALA A 104 2.28 8.69 -5.99
CA ALA A 104 2.39 8.86 -7.45
C ALA A 104 1.85 10.23 -7.94
N GLY A 105 1.34 11.06 -7.04
CA GLY A 105 0.80 12.40 -7.32
C GLY A 105 -0.70 12.44 -7.56
N TYR A 106 -1.43 11.36 -7.27
CA TYR A 106 -2.90 11.39 -7.34
C TYR A 106 -3.48 12.23 -6.19
N ASN A 107 -4.42 13.13 -6.50
CA ASN A 107 -5.09 13.92 -5.47
C ASN A 107 -6.14 13.08 -4.72
N LEU A 108 -5.64 12.27 -3.78
CA LEU A 108 -6.46 11.38 -2.98
C LEU A 108 -7.48 12.16 -2.14
N GLY A 109 -7.10 13.31 -1.55
CA GLY A 109 -8.01 14.13 -0.75
C GLY A 109 -9.23 14.58 -1.54
N ALA A 110 -9.03 15.18 -2.72
CA ALA A 110 -10.13 15.58 -3.58
C ALA A 110 -11.02 14.40 -4.01
N TRP A 111 -10.44 13.22 -4.23
CA TRP A 111 -11.21 12.02 -4.55
C TRP A 111 -12.08 11.55 -3.37
N LEU A 112 -11.52 11.49 -2.15
CA LEU A 112 -12.26 11.14 -0.93
C LEU A 112 -13.39 12.14 -0.67
N ASP A 113 -13.16 13.43 -0.92
CA ASP A 113 -14.15 14.50 -0.73
C ASP A 113 -15.24 14.52 -1.82
N SER A 114 -14.93 13.98 -3.01
CA SER A 114 -15.80 14.11 -4.19
C SER A 114 -17.05 13.24 -4.19
N SER A 115 -17.10 12.22 -3.34
CA SER A 115 -18.20 11.26 -3.37
C SER A 115 -18.60 10.82 -1.97
N LYS A 116 -19.90 10.61 -1.77
CA LYS A 116 -20.49 10.05 -0.54
C LYS A 116 -20.91 8.59 -0.69
N GLU A 117 -20.67 8.00 -1.87
CA GLU A 117 -21.18 6.67 -2.24
C GLU A 117 -20.07 5.60 -2.35
N TRP A 118 -18.80 5.96 -2.15
CA TRP A 118 -17.69 4.99 -2.14
C TRP A 118 -17.50 4.39 -0.75
N GLY A 119 -17.11 3.11 -0.69
CA GLY A 119 -16.55 2.51 0.51
C GLY A 119 -15.10 2.97 0.68
N ALA A 120 -14.63 3.20 1.91
CA ALA A 120 -13.21 3.33 2.25
C ALA A 120 -12.27 2.32 1.54
N HIS A 121 -12.76 1.12 1.20
CA HIS A 121 -12.06 0.10 0.43
C HIS A 121 -12.09 0.29 -1.10
N ASP A 122 -12.66 1.36 -1.64
CA ASP A 122 -12.68 1.63 -3.08
C ASP A 122 -11.34 2.15 -3.58
N LEU A 123 -10.98 1.77 -4.80
CA LEU A 123 -9.72 2.15 -5.42
C LEU A 123 -9.91 3.42 -6.27
N PRO A 124 -9.05 4.44 -6.10
CA PRO A 124 -9.12 5.64 -6.93
C PRO A 124 -8.72 5.32 -8.38
N PRO A 125 -9.22 6.08 -9.36
CA PRO A 125 -8.80 5.98 -10.77
C PRO A 125 -7.40 6.59 -10.99
N ALA A 126 -6.40 6.06 -10.29
CA ALA A 126 -5.03 6.59 -10.22
C ALA A 126 -4.02 5.80 -11.07
N ALA A 127 -4.47 4.84 -11.88
CA ALA A 127 -3.57 3.98 -12.67
C ALA A 127 -2.59 4.78 -13.55
N ASN A 128 -3.06 5.88 -14.16
CA ASN A 128 -2.26 6.73 -15.03
C ASN A 128 -1.18 7.52 -14.29
N ASN A 129 -1.24 7.60 -12.96
CA ASN A 129 -0.20 8.24 -12.15
C ASN A 129 1.02 7.33 -11.91
N LEU A 130 0.82 6.00 -11.98
CA LEU A 130 1.89 5.02 -11.73
C LEU A 130 2.58 4.64 -13.04
N PRO A 131 3.91 4.41 -13.05
CA PRO A 131 4.61 3.92 -14.24
C PRO A 131 4.11 2.52 -14.67
N ASN A 132 4.23 2.21 -15.97
CA ASN A 132 3.85 0.89 -16.54
C ASN A 132 4.87 0.36 -17.54
N GLU A 133 5.86 1.18 -17.89
CA GLU A 133 6.89 0.86 -18.83
C GLU A 133 7.67 -0.38 -18.34
N PRO A 134 8.11 -1.24 -19.27
CA PRO A 134 9.04 -2.31 -18.94
C PRO A 134 10.37 -1.72 -18.46
N ASP A 135 11.15 -2.51 -17.71
CA ASP A 135 12.39 -2.04 -17.09
C ASP A 135 13.36 -1.40 -18.10
N GLU A 136 13.41 -1.93 -19.33
CA GLU A 136 14.31 -1.46 -20.38
C GLU A 136 13.88 -0.11 -20.98
N ALA A 137 12.64 0.32 -20.75
CA ALA A 137 12.09 1.59 -21.24
C ALA A 137 11.90 2.63 -20.13
N LEU A 138 12.21 2.30 -18.87
CA LEU A 138 12.18 3.28 -17.77
C LEU A 138 13.35 4.26 -17.94
N ALA A 139 13.03 5.54 -18.14
CA ALA A 139 14.02 6.59 -18.31
C ALA A 139 13.51 7.94 -17.77
N GLY A 140 14.44 8.81 -17.35
CA GLY A 140 14.12 10.14 -16.84
C GLY A 140 13.11 10.13 -15.70
N GLU A 141 12.10 10.99 -15.77
CA GLU A 141 11.11 11.17 -14.71
C GLU A 141 10.30 9.90 -14.38
N THR A 142 10.07 9.01 -15.35
CA THR A 142 9.33 7.76 -15.10
C THR A 142 10.18 6.75 -14.34
N ALA A 143 11.50 6.71 -14.60
CA ALA A 143 12.44 5.92 -13.80
C ALA A 143 12.56 6.44 -12.37
N ASP A 144 12.67 7.77 -12.20
CA ASP A 144 12.73 8.39 -10.88
C ASP A 144 11.46 8.11 -10.06
N LYS A 145 10.29 8.22 -10.70
CA LYS A 145 9.01 7.88 -10.08
C LYS A 145 8.93 6.40 -9.71
N MET A 146 9.39 5.50 -10.59
CA MET A 146 9.44 4.06 -10.29
C MET A 146 10.33 3.80 -9.07
N ARG A 147 11.52 4.42 -9.00
CA ARG A 147 12.43 4.31 -7.86
C ARG A 147 11.79 4.79 -6.56
N GLN A 148 11.15 5.96 -6.56
CA GLN A 148 10.47 6.51 -5.38
C GLN A 148 9.34 5.59 -4.87
N LEU A 149 8.53 5.06 -5.79
CA LEU A 149 7.45 4.14 -5.44
C LEU A 149 7.99 2.77 -4.98
N GLY A 150 9.06 2.29 -5.61
CA GLY A 150 9.76 1.07 -5.19
C GLY A 150 10.34 1.19 -3.79
N GLU A 151 10.99 2.30 -3.47
CA GLU A 151 11.49 2.59 -2.13
C GLU A 151 10.35 2.66 -1.09
N LEU A 152 9.22 3.27 -1.44
CA LEU A 152 8.04 3.29 -0.58
C LEU A 152 7.50 1.88 -0.31
N GLU A 153 7.43 1.02 -1.34
CA GLU A 153 7.02 -0.38 -1.16
C GLU A 153 8.03 -1.14 -0.30
N HIS A 154 9.33 -0.97 -0.54
CA HIS A 154 10.36 -1.65 0.22
C HIS A 154 10.31 -1.27 1.69
N ARG A 155 10.14 0.02 2.01
CA ARG A 155 9.94 0.49 3.39
C ARG A 155 8.71 -0.14 4.03
N ARG A 156 7.59 -0.23 3.30
CA ARG A 156 6.37 -0.90 3.76
C ARG A 156 6.62 -2.40 4.00
N TRP A 157 7.40 -3.06 3.14
CA TRP A 157 7.78 -4.46 3.28
C TRP A 157 8.68 -4.71 4.46
N MET A 158 9.71 -3.88 4.65
CA MET A 158 10.54 -3.94 5.84
C MET A 158 9.72 -3.78 7.12
N LEU A 159 8.80 -2.81 7.18
CA LEU A 159 7.93 -2.61 8.34
C LEU A 159 7.07 -3.84 8.64
N ASP A 160 6.45 -4.43 7.62
CA ASP A 160 5.68 -5.67 7.73
C ASP A 160 6.52 -6.84 8.23
N ARG A 161 7.74 -6.99 7.72
CA ARG A 161 8.70 -7.98 8.22
C ARG A 161 9.08 -7.71 9.68
N TYR A 162 9.37 -6.48 10.08
CA TYR A 162 9.70 -6.15 11.46
C TYR A 162 8.54 -6.40 12.42
N LEU A 163 7.31 -6.02 12.03
CA LEU A 163 6.10 -6.30 12.82
C LEU A 163 5.85 -7.80 13.01
N ASP A 164 6.26 -8.61 12.04
CA ASP A 164 6.20 -10.07 12.10
C ASP A 164 7.46 -10.69 12.77
N GLY A 165 8.34 -9.89 13.38
CA GLY A 165 9.51 -10.36 14.13
C GLY A 165 10.70 -10.81 13.27
N TRP A 166 10.75 -10.41 12.00
CA TRP A 166 11.90 -10.66 11.14
C TRP A 166 13.05 -9.69 11.45
N ARG A 167 14.28 -10.13 11.19
CA ARG A 167 15.50 -9.34 11.39
C ARG A 167 16.47 -9.49 10.22
N LYS A 168 17.36 -8.52 10.03
CA LYS A 168 18.43 -8.61 9.04
C LYS A 168 19.34 -9.81 9.36
N GLY A 169 19.70 -10.57 8.33
CA GLY A 169 20.61 -11.71 8.45
C GLY A 169 20.75 -12.45 7.12
N GLU A 170 21.44 -13.58 7.14
CA GLU A 170 21.42 -14.51 6.00
C GLU A 170 20.00 -15.01 5.75
N ARG A 171 19.73 -15.51 4.55
CA ARG A 171 18.39 -15.97 4.21
C ARG A 171 18.06 -17.24 4.99
N ASP A 172 17.21 -17.09 6.01
CA ASP A 172 16.67 -18.20 6.81
C ASP A 172 15.23 -17.88 7.22
N ASP A 173 14.27 -18.54 6.57
CA ASP A 173 12.86 -18.30 6.81
C ASP A 173 12.40 -18.89 8.16
N TYR A 174 13.07 -19.94 8.66
CA TYR A 174 12.79 -20.54 9.97
C TYR A 174 13.26 -19.61 11.09
N ALA A 175 14.47 -19.07 10.97
CA ALA A 175 15.00 -18.09 11.91
C ALA A 175 14.42 -16.68 11.71
N ARG A 176 13.53 -16.46 10.73
CA ARG A 176 12.98 -15.15 10.33
C ARG A 176 14.06 -14.12 10.01
N GLN A 177 15.01 -14.51 9.16
CA GLN A 177 16.10 -13.67 8.70
C GLN A 177 16.01 -13.39 7.20
N ARG A 178 16.26 -12.14 6.83
CA ARG A 178 16.32 -11.70 5.42
C ARG A 178 17.50 -10.76 5.20
N PRO A 179 18.27 -10.94 4.10
CA PRO A 179 19.36 -10.02 3.76
C PRO A 179 18.84 -8.66 3.30
N ASP A 180 17.67 -8.65 2.64
CA ASP A 180 17.06 -7.48 2.02
C ASP A 180 16.48 -6.47 3.04
N LEU A 181 16.59 -6.72 4.35
CA LEU A 181 16.21 -5.78 5.41
C LEU A 181 17.28 -4.69 5.60
N ILE A 182 17.52 -3.94 4.52
CA ILE A 182 18.48 -2.86 4.37
C ILE A 182 17.86 -1.69 3.59
N PRO A 183 18.46 -0.49 3.60
CA PRO A 183 17.99 0.62 2.78
C PRO A 183 17.82 0.24 1.31
N PHE A 184 16.82 0.82 0.64
CA PHE A 184 16.48 0.50 -0.75
C PHE A 184 17.65 0.71 -1.72
N ASP A 185 18.46 1.75 -1.47
CA ASP A 185 19.61 2.08 -2.31
C ASP A 185 20.74 1.05 -2.23
N ASP A 186 20.80 0.28 -1.14
CA ASP A 186 21.79 -0.76 -0.92
C ASP A 186 21.35 -2.13 -1.49
N LEU A 187 20.13 -2.24 -2.01
CA LEU A 187 19.63 -3.45 -2.65
C LEU A 187 20.29 -3.70 -4.01
N ASP A 188 20.42 -4.98 -4.36
CA ASP A 188 20.69 -5.35 -5.73
C ASP A 188 19.48 -5.08 -6.66
N GLU A 189 19.76 -4.97 -7.95
CA GLU A 189 18.72 -4.70 -8.95
C GLU A 189 17.67 -5.82 -9.05
N THR A 190 18.03 -7.06 -8.69
CA THR A 190 17.08 -8.17 -8.69
C THR A 190 16.03 -8.01 -7.58
N SER A 191 16.42 -7.46 -6.45
CA SER A 191 15.55 -7.22 -5.30
C SER A 191 14.68 -5.99 -5.52
N LYS A 192 15.24 -4.90 -6.08
CA LYS A 192 14.44 -3.71 -6.47
C LYS A 192 13.35 -4.06 -7.49
N LYS A 193 13.61 -4.97 -8.43
CA LYS A 193 12.61 -5.45 -9.41
C LYS A 193 11.38 -6.09 -8.77
N LYS A 194 11.52 -6.70 -7.58
CA LYS A 194 10.37 -7.23 -6.83
C LYS A 194 9.43 -6.09 -6.42
N ASP A 195 9.99 -5.00 -5.89
CA ASP A 195 9.21 -3.81 -5.53
C ASP A 195 8.58 -3.16 -6.76
N TYR A 196 9.31 -3.04 -7.87
CA TYR A 196 8.76 -2.53 -9.13
C TYR A 196 7.61 -3.39 -9.66
N THR A 197 7.70 -4.71 -9.48
CA THR A 197 6.59 -5.62 -9.80
C THR A 197 5.37 -5.31 -8.96
N VAL A 198 5.52 -5.08 -7.64
CA VAL A 198 4.42 -4.65 -6.77
C VAL A 198 3.79 -3.34 -7.25
N ILE A 199 4.59 -2.37 -7.72
CA ILE A 199 4.08 -1.11 -8.28
C ILE A 199 3.26 -1.35 -9.55
N ARG A 200 3.72 -2.21 -10.46
CA ARG A 200 2.96 -2.56 -11.67
C ARG A 200 1.68 -3.33 -11.36
N VAL A 201 1.70 -4.23 -10.38
CA VAL A 201 0.48 -4.91 -9.89
C VAL A 201 -0.50 -3.88 -9.31
N THR A 202 0.01 -2.94 -8.50
CA THR A 202 -0.78 -1.83 -7.92
C THR A 202 -1.48 -1.04 -9.04
N ARG A 203 -0.75 -0.69 -10.10
CA ARG A 203 -1.33 -0.03 -11.28
C ARG A 203 -2.46 -0.85 -11.89
N THR A 204 -2.25 -2.14 -12.17
CA THR A 204 -3.28 -3.01 -12.74
C THR A 204 -4.53 -3.10 -11.86
N LEU A 205 -4.38 -3.08 -10.53
CA LEU A 205 -5.52 -3.07 -9.62
C LEU A 205 -6.31 -1.75 -9.69
N LEU A 206 -5.63 -0.61 -9.88
CA LEU A 206 -6.21 0.72 -10.07
C LEU A 206 -6.85 0.91 -11.46
N GLU A 207 -6.47 0.11 -12.47
CA GLU A 207 -7.15 0.06 -13.78
C GLU A 207 -8.50 -0.67 -13.70
N GLY A 208 -8.65 -1.54 -12.71
CA GLY A 208 -9.91 -2.19 -12.40
C GLY A 208 -10.94 -1.14 -11.98
N LYS A 209 -12.09 -1.12 -12.65
CA LYS A 209 -13.15 -0.14 -12.43
C LYS A 209 -13.52 -0.03 -10.95
N ALA A 210 -13.75 1.22 -10.51
CA ALA A 210 -14.52 1.49 -9.31
C ALA A 210 -15.81 0.64 -9.31
N PRO A 211 -16.22 0.07 -8.16
CA PRO A 211 -17.49 -0.63 -8.11
C PRO A 211 -18.61 0.32 -8.54
N GLY A 212 -19.33 -0.06 -9.61
CA GLY A 212 -20.39 0.75 -10.25
C GLY A 212 -20.16 1.12 -11.73
N GLY A 213 -18.96 0.94 -12.28
CA GLY A 213 -18.69 1.29 -13.68
C GLY A 213 -19.25 0.27 -14.70
N LYS A 214 -20.33 0.63 -15.43
CA LYS A 214 -20.88 -0.19 -16.55
C LYS A 214 -19.81 -0.56 -17.57
N TRP A 215 -19.81 -1.80 -18.06
CA TRP A 215 -19.01 -2.26 -19.20
C TRP A 215 -19.29 -1.36 -20.40
N ARG A 216 -18.24 -0.72 -20.95
CA ARG A 216 -18.37 -0.05 -22.24
C ARG A 216 -18.43 -1.17 -23.26
N SER A 217 -19.60 -1.30 -23.89
CA SER A 217 -19.82 -2.10 -25.09
C SER A 217 -18.88 -1.70 -26.21
#